data_AF-A0A427Y1C7-F1
#
_entry.id   AF-A0A427Y1C7-F1
#
_cell.length_a   1.000
_cell.length_b   1.000
_cell.length_c   1.000
_cell.angle_alpha   90.00
_cell.angle_beta   90.00
_cell.angle_gamma   90.00
#
_symmetry.space_group_name_H-M   'P 1'
#
loop_
_entity.id
_entity.type
_entity.pdbx_description
1 polymer ?
#
loop_
_entity_poly.entity_id
_entity_poly.type
_entity_poly.pdbx_seq_one_letter_code
_entity_poly.pdbx_strand_id
1 'polypeptide(L)'
;MPQQVTDIKKFLEIARRKDAVAARIKKTTVHATAASNKGKAAKAHQVTKFKIRCSRYLYTLVLHDAEKAEKLTQSLPPGLKVEQVGKVAPKKK
;
A
#
# COMPACT_ATOMS: atom_id res chain seq x y z
N MET A 1 -10.10 1.76 -14.18
CA MET A 1 -10.33 2.91 -13.28
C MET A 1 -9.84 2.55 -11.87
N PRO A 2 -9.08 3.41 -11.18
CA PRO A 2 -8.67 3.19 -9.79
C PRO A 2 -9.83 3.49 -8.82
N GLN A 3 -9.90 2.77 -7.70
CA GLN A 3 -10.81 3.04 -6.60
C GLN A 3 -10.06 3.03 -5.26
N GLN A 4 -10.41 3.96 -4.37
CA GLN A 4 -9.88 3.98 -3.02
C GLN A 4 -10.80 3.19 -2.08
N VAL A 5 -10.21 2.42 -1.19
CA VAL A 5 -10.87 1.72 -0.09
C VAL A 5 -10.31 2.29 1.20
N THR A 6 -11.19 2.66 2.13
CA THR A 6 -10.83 3.24 3.42
C THR A 6 -10.82 2.20 4.54
N ASP A 7 -11.76 1.26 4.52
CA ASP A 7 -11.88 0.20 5.52
C ASP A 7 -10.97 -1.00 5.21
N ILE A 8 -10.22 -1.43 6.22
CA ILE A 8 -9.32 -2.59 6.17
C ILE A 8 -10.12 -3.89 5.98
N LYS A 9 -11.29 -4.05 6.62
CA LYS A 9 -12.09 -5.28 6.52
C LYS A 9 -12.55 -5.51 5.08
N LYS A 10 -13.12 -4.47 4.47
CA LYS A 10 -13.52 -4.47 3.05
C LYS A 10 -12.33 -4.73 2.12
N PHE A 11 -11.15 -4.20 2.44
CA PHE A 11 -9.95 -4.48 1.66
C PHE A 11 -9.53 -5.96 1.71
N LEU A 12 -9.59 -6.61 2.87
CA LEU A 12 -9.29 -8.03 3.02
C LEU A 12 -10.35 -8.95 2.38
N GLU A 13 -11.62 -8.53 2.37
CA GLU A 13 -12.65 -9.20 1.58
C GLU A 13 -12.34 -9.13 0.09
N ILE A 14 -11.91 -7.97 -0.41
CA ILE A 14 -11.52 -7.79 -1.81
C ILE A 14 -10.31 -8.67 -2.16
N ALA A 15 -9.33 -8.79 -1.27
CA ALA A 15 -8.16 -9.63 -1.47
C ALA A 15 -8.49 -11.11 -1.63
N ARG A 16 -9.56 -11.59 -0.99
CA ARG A 16 -10.02 -12.99 -1.03
C ARG A 16 -10.95 -13.29 -2.21
N ARG A 17 -11.34 -12.30 -3.01
CA ARG A 17 -12.21 -12.52 -4.16
C ARG A 17 -11.48 -13.30 -5.25
N LYS A 18 -12.23 -14.15 -5.96
CA LYS A 18 -11.74 -14.94 -7.10
C LYS A 18 -11.13 -14.13 -8.25
N ASP A 19 -11.52 -12.86 -8.39
CA ASP A 19 -11.04 -11.98 -9.45
C ASP A 19 -9.84 -11.12 -9.05
N ALA A 20 -9.34 -11.26 -7.82
CA ALA A 20 -8.10 -10.63 -7.38
C ALA A 20 -6.90 -11.41 -7.95
N VAL A 21 -6.06 -10.73 -8.73
CA VAL A 21 -4.96 -11.36 -9.48
C VAL A 21 -3.60 -11.09 -8.83
N ALA A 22 -3.40 -9.86 -8.34
CA ALA A 22 -2.14 -9.45 -7.75
C ALA A 22 -2.35 -8.34 -6.70
N ALA A 23 -1.50 -8.33 -5.67
CA ALA A 23 -1.37 -7.23 -4.74
C ALA A 23 -0.01 -6.54 -4.95
N ARG A 24 -0.01 -5.22 -4.98
CA ARG A 24 1.19 -4.38 -5.03
C ARG A 24 1.27 -3.54 -3.78
N ILE A 25 2.40 -3.62 -3.07
CA ILE A 25 2.64 -2.87 -1.84
C ILE A 25 3.67 -1.79 -2.16
N LYS A 26 3.29 -0.53 -2.02
CA LYS A 26 4.17 0.62 -2.26
C LYS A 26 4.39 1.37 -0.95
N LYS A 27 5.59 1.21 -0.36
CA LYS A 27 6.06 2.05 0.74
C LYS A 27 6.57 3.38 0.18
N THR A 28 6.09 4.49 0.72
CA THR A 28 6.46 5.85 0.31
C THR A 28 6.86 6.63 1.56
N THR A 29 8.06 7.16 1.59
CA THR A 29 8.46 8.14 2.61
C THR A 29 8.00 9.50 2.11
N VAL A 30 7.05 10.12 2.81
CA VAL A 30 6.61 11.47 2.50
C VAL A 30 7.48 12.40 3.32
N HIS A 31 8.39 13.09 2.62
CA HIS A 31 9.11 14.23 3.17
C HIS A 31 8.15 15.42 3.08
N ALA A 32 7.89 16.09 4.20
CA ALA A 32 7.06 17.29 4.16
C ALA A 32 7.79 18.32 3.28
N THR A 33 7.24 18.61 2.11
CA THR A 33 7.69 19.71 1.27
C THR A 33 7.34 21.01 1.99
N ALA A 34 8.24 21.99 1.92
CA ALA A 34 8.24 23.25 2.67
C ALA A 34 7.12 24.24 2.26
N ALA A 35 5.87 23.78 2.11
CA ALA A 35 4.74 24.59 1.63
C ALA A 35 3.56 24.65 2.63
N SER A 36 3.76 24.31 3.90
CA SER A 36 2.81 24.63 4.97
C SER A 36 3.48 25.50 6.01
N ASN A 37 3.11 26.79 6.05
CA ASN A 37 3.45 27.71 7.12
C ASN A 37 2.94 27.17 8.47
N LYS A 38 3.79 26.47 9.22
CA LYS A 38 3.91 26.51 10.70
C LYS A 38 4.84 25.40 11.21
N GLY A 39 6.13 25.75 11.35
CA GLY A 39 6.92 25.60 12.58
C GLY A 39 6.78 24.36 13.47
N LYS A 40 6.67 23.14 12.93
CA LYS A 40 6.93 21.91 13.69
C LYS A 40 7.83 21.01 12.87
N ALA A 41 8.95 20.58 13.47
CA ALA A 41 9.99 19.77 12.82
C ALA A 41 9.37 18.68 11.93
N ALA A 42 9.65 18.76 10.63
CA ALA A 42 9.09 17.92 9.59
C ALA A 42 9.55 16.46 9.75
N LYS A 43 8.90 15.71 10.64
CA LYS A 43 9.16 14.28 10.80
C LYS A 43 8.74 13.57 9.52
N ALA A 44 9.67 12.83 8.91
CA ALA A 44 9.38 11.98 7.77
C ALA A 44 8.24 11.01 8.11
N HIS A 45 7.16 11.06 7.34
CA HIS A 45 6.00 10.22 7.56
C HIS A 45 5.99 9.08 6.54
N GLN A 46 5.98 7.83 7.00
CA GLN A 46 5.90 6.68 6.11
C GLN A 46 4.44 6.37 5.76
N VAL A 47 4.11 6.37 4.47
CA VAL A 47 2.79 5.99 3.96
C VAL A 47 2.93 4.72 3.14
N THR A 48 2.18 3.68 3.49
CA THR A 48 2.11 2.44 2.73
C THR A 48 0.81 2.37 1.95
N LYS A 49 0.91 2.14 0.64
CA LYS A 49 -0.25 1.94 -0.25
C LYS A 49 -0.33 0.48 -0.65
N PHE A 50 -1.42 -0.18 -0.29
CA PHE A 50 -1.76 -1.52 -0.72
C PHE A 50 -2.68 -1.42 -1.94
N LYS A 51 -2.29 -2.06 -3.05
CA LYS A 51 -3.00 -1.97 -4.32
C LYS A 51 -3.39 -3.37 -4.78
N ILE A 52 -4.67 -3.73 -4.75
CA ILE A 52 -5.15 -5.01 -5.29
C ILE A 52 -5.63 -4.79 -6.71
N ARG A 53 -5.09 -5.57 -7.64
CA ARG A 53 -5.57 -5.63 -9.01
C ARG A 53 -6.68 -6.68 -9.10
N CYS A 54 -7.89 -6.21 -9.39
CA CYS A 54 -9.01 -7.04 -9.79
C CYS A 54 -9.23 -6.95 -11.31
N SER A 55 -10.23 -7.67 -11.79
CA SER A 55 -10.71 -7.64 -13.19
C SER A 55 -10.91 -6.20 -13.71
N ARG A 56 -11.84 -5.46 -13.08
CA ARG A 56 -12.26 -4.11 -13.51
C ARG A 56 -11.52 -2.97 -12.83
N TYR A 57 -11.21 -3.11 -11.54
CA TYR A 57 -10.71 -2.03 -10.71
C TYR A 57 -9.35 -2.35 -10.10
N LEU A 58 -8.58 -1.29 -9.86
CA LEU A 58 -7.44 -1.34 -8.95
C LEU A 58 -7.88 -0.70 -7.63
N TYR A 59 -7.96 -1.51 -6.58
CA TYR A 59 -8.37 -1.07 -5.26
C TYR A 59 -7.14 -0.64 -4.47
N THR A 60 -7.20 0.54 -3.88
CA THR A 60 -6.09 1.17 -3.17
C THR A 60 -6.49 1.44 -1.73
N LEU A 61 -5.78 0.84 -0.78
CA LEU A 61 -5.84 1.21 0.64
C LEU A 61 -4.57 1.98 0.99
N VAL A 62 -4.74 3.15 1.61
CA VAL A 62 -3.63 4.00 2.08
C VAL A 62 -3.56 3.88 3.59
N LEU A 63 -2.39 3.51 4.11
CA LEU A 63 -2.17 3.34 5.54
C LEU A 63 -0.98 4.18 5.98
N HIS A 64 -1.20 4.95 7.03
CA HIS A 64 -0.23 5.88 7.58
C HIS A 64 0.62 5.28 8.71
N ASP A 65 0.15 4.17 9.26
CA ASP A 65 0.78 3.44 10.37
C ASP A 65 1.65 2.31 9.81
N ALA A 66 2.95 2.33 10.13
CA ALA A 66 3.92 1.37 9.63
C ALA A 66 3.72 -0.03 10.24
N GLU A 67 3.40 -0.12 11.53
CA GLU A 67 3.24 -1.39 12.23
C GLU A 67 1.99 -2.13 11.73
N LYS A 68 0.88 -1.40 11.56
CA LYS A 68 -0.33 -1.97 10.98
C LYS A 68 -0.12 -2.40 9.53
N ALA A 69 0.73 -1.70 8.76
CA ALA A 69 1.05 -2.09 7.39
C ALA A 69 1.77 -3.44 7.33
N GLU A 70 2.66 -3.73 8.27
CA GLU A 70 3.37 -5.01 8.32
C GLU A 70 2.43 -6.15 8.69
N LYS A 71 1.55 -5.95 9.68
CA LYS A 71 0.49 -6.92 10.03
C LYS A 71 -0.47 -7.17 8.86
N LEU A 72 -0.85 -6.12 8.15
CA LEU A 72 -1.73 -6.25 6.98
C LEU A 72 -1.06 -7.02 5.84
N THR A 73 0.26 -6.88 5.66
CA THR A 73 1.02 -7.64 4.68
C THR A 73 0.97 -9.14 4.96
N GLN A 74 1.08 -9.54 6.24
CA GLN A 74 0.96 -10.93 6.68
C GLN A 74 -0.47 -11.48 6.58
N SER A 75 -1.47 -10.61 6.64
CA SER A 75 -2.89 -10.98 6.55
C SER A 75 -3.38 -11.18 5.11
N LEU A 76 -2.55 -10.89 4.11
CA LEU A 76 -2.93 -11.11 2.72
C LEU A 76 -3.00 -12.61 2.40
N PRO A 77 -3.92 -13.03 1.51
CA PRO A 77 -4.04 -14.44 1.14
C PRO A 77 -2.74 -14.95 0.51
N PRO A 78 -2.17 -16.09 0.95
CA PRO A 78 -0.90 -16.61 0.45
C PRO A 78 -0.95 -17.01 -1.04
N GLY A 79 -2.14 -17.29 -1.58
CA GLY A 79 -2.34 -17.56 -3.01
C GLY A 79 -2.32 -16.32 -3.91
N LEU A 80 -2.31 -15.11 -3.33
CA LEU A 80 -2.29 -13.86 -4.09
C LEU A 80 -0.84 -13.44 -4.37
N LYS A 81 -0.52 -13.14 -5.64
CA LYS A 81 0.82 -12.67 -6.02
C LYS A 81 1.11 -11.29 -5.40
N VAL A 82 2.03 -11.21 -4.45
CA VAL A 82 2.39 -9.94 -3.77
C VAL A 82 3.71 -9.39 -4.32
N GLU A 83 3.65 -8.20 -4.93
CA GLU A 83 4.82 -7.46 -5.43
C GLU A 83 5.10 -6.24 -4.55
N GLN A 84 6.32 -6.12 -4.01
CA GLN A 84 6.75 -4.90 -3.31
C GLN A 84 7.32 -3.89 -4.33
N VAL A 85 6.60 -2.81 -4.59
CA VAL A 85 7.00 -1.77 -5.52
C VAL A 85 7.82 -0.72 -4.77
N GLY A 86 9.10 -0.54 -5.14
CA GLY A 86 9.95 0.53 -4.60
C GLY A 86 11.22 0.07 -3.91
N LYS A 87 11.45 -1.23 -3.71
CA LYS A 87 12.82 -1.74 -3.58
C LYS A 87 13.36 -1.86 -5.00
N VAL A 88 14.30 -0.99 -5.38
CA VAL A 88 15.07 -1.19 -6.60
C VAL A 88 15.73 -2.57 -6.43
N ALA A 89 15.39 -3.54 -7.29
CA ALA A 89 16.10 -4.80 -7.27
C ALA A 89 17.60 -4.48 -7.42
N PRO A 90 18.51 -5.09 -6.62
CA PRO A 90 19.92 -4.95 -6.91
C PRO A 90 20.11 -5.48 -8.34
N LYS A 91 20.52 -4.59 -9.25
CA LYS A 91 20.91 -4.99 -10.60
C LYS A 91 21.97 -6.07 -10.43
N LYS A 92 21.66 -7.31 -10.81
CA LYS A 92 22.67 -8.36 -10.94
C LYS A 92 23.67 -7.84 -11.96
N LYS A 93 24.90 -7.64 -11.51
CA LYS A 93 26.06 -7.26 -12.31
C LYS A 93 26.48 -8.44 -13.17
#